data_AF-A0A0H3DN46-F1
#
_entry.id   AF-A0A0H3DN46-F1
#
_cell.length_a   1.000
_cell.length_b   1.000
_cell.length_c   1.000
_cell.angle_alpha   90.00
_cell.angle_beta   90.00
_cell.angle_gamma   90.00
#
_symmetry.space_group_name_H-M   'P 1'
#
loop_
_entity.id
_entity.type
_entity.pdbx_description
1 polymer ?
#
loop_
_entity_poly.entity_id
_entity_poly.type
_entity_poly.pdbx_seq_one_letter_code
_entity_poly.pdbx_strand_id
1 'polypeptide(L)'
;MKLKLKFLLIPLLGSSLLLSACSSAATQVISSLSSAQKYFESSQGELNKKNVIKILKEGYESDANKAVHALLAGWKYTLMDQQLLSKEVDSRFIKAFGSGRDKGDVTPSVSEKGLYLNETYTGFSIQIAKVLGVQSQTVKQFNYKWSSNSDFKVQIQISMKGKVGSDSESQQLIKSFLSSDNNGSNQNGGVKETDFNGDSANFDGFFTFTYTPPTQSRKFGATSFDPLTTKINFPADLQIDVSTTHQKLNTLMEANEQVKQIKSRKFTGKTFDLLPFFYYALL
;
A
#
# COMPACT_ATOMS: atom_id res chain seq x y z
N MET A 1 34.08 17.24 74.03
CA MET A 1 34.01 16.82 72.62
C MET A 1 33.58 15.35 72.59
N LYS A 2 32.30 15.07 72.32
CA LYS A 2 31.72 13.71 72.35
C LYS A 2 31.11 13.41 70.98
N LEU A 3 31.76 12.52 70.23
CA LEU A 3 31.15 11.81 69.10
C LEU A 3 30.15 10.78 69.64
N LYS A 4 28.92 10.78 69.12
CA LYS A 4 28.07 9.58 69.05
C LYS A 4 27.29 9.62 67.74
N LEU A 5 27.83 8.92 66.74
CA LEU A 5 27.16 8.52 65.52
C LEU A 5 26.20 7.36 65.87
N LYS A 6 24.90 7.50 65.59
CA LYS A 6 23.91 6.41 65.70
C LYS A 6 23.32 6.11 64.32
N PHE A 7 23.22 4.81 64.07
CA PHE A 7 22.80 4.12 62.85
C PHE A 7 21.37 4.43 62.39
N LEU A 8 21.23 4.50 61.06
CA LEU A 8 20.20 3.89 60.18
C LEU A 8 18.73 3.82 60.63
N LEU A 9 17.86 4.46 59.84
CA LEU A 9 16.53 3.93 59.49
C LEU A 9 16.01 4.63 58.21
N ILE A 10 15.85 3.83 57.15
CA ILE A 10 15.20 4.17 55.88
C ILE A 10 13.69 4.12 56.10
N PRO A 11 12.90 5.13 55.67
CA PRO A 11 11.51 4.91 55.31
C PRO A 11 11.39 4.82 53.78
N LEU A 12 11.22 3.58 53.34
CA LEU A 12 10.50 3.24 52.11
C LEU A 12 9.03 3.65 52.33
N LEU A 13 8.38 4.15 51.28
CA LEU A 13 6.92 4.34 51.05
C LEU A 13 6.51 5.79 50.81
N GLY A 14 5.89 6.01 49.65
CA GLY A 14 5.17 7.25 49.39
C GLY A 14 4.86 7.59 47.93
N SER A 15 4.76 6.63 47.01
CA SER A 15 4.17 6.85 45.69
C SER A 15 2.75 7.40 45.83
N SER A 16 2.59 8.71 45.67
CA SER A 16 1.30 9.40 45.67
C SER A 16 1.34 10.60 44.73
N LEU A 17 1.52 10.33 43.44
CA LEU A 17 1.02 11.22 42.38
C LEU A 17 -0.28 10.61 41.84
N LEU A 18 -1.32 10.63 42.67
CA LEU A 18 -2.69 10.39 42.24
C LEU A 18 -3.34 11.73 41.92
N LEU A 19 -3.58 11.90 40.62
CA LEU A 19 -4.86 12.32 40.04
C LEU A 19 -5.53 13.54 40.68
N SER A 20 -5.17 14.73 40.20
CA SER A 20 -6.20 15.74 39.93
C SER A 20 -6.76 15.48 38.53
N ALA A 21 -7.73 14.57 38.47
CA ALA A 21 -8.67 14.50 37.36
C ALA A 21 -9.51 15.79 37.38
N CYS A 22 -9.12 16.77 36.56
CA CYS A 22 -10.03 17.79 36.11
C CYS A 22 -10.62 17.35 34.77
N SER A 23 -11.90 17.05 34.82
CA SER A 23 -12.79 16.84 33.69
C SER A 23 -12.67 18.00 32.69
N SER A 24 -11.95 17.75 31.61
CA SER A 24 -12.47 18.06 30.29
C SER A 24 -12.29 16.78 29.49
N ALA A 25 -13.38 16.27 28.91
CA ALA A 25 -13.27 15.35 27.79
C ALA A 25 -12.63 16.16 26.66
N ALA A 26 -11.31 16.34 26.71
CA ALA A 26 -10.54 16.75 25.57
C ALA A 26 -10.68 15.58 24.60
N THR A 27 -11.59 15.72 23.64
CA THR A 27 -11.62 14.91 22.43
C THR A 27 -10.20 14.96 21.89
N GLN A 28 -9.40 13.92 22.14
CA GLN A 28 -8.00 13.90 21.69
C GLN A 28 -8.05 13.64 20.18
N VAL A 29 -8.15 14.73 19.43
CA VAL A 29 -8.17 14.75 17.97
C VAL A 29 -6.82 14.26 17.47
N ILE A 30 -6.80 13.13 16.76
CA ILE A 30 -5.59 12.65 16.07
C ILE A 30 -5.20 13.70 15.02
N SER A 31 -4.04 14.32 15.23
CA SER A 31 -3.51 15.40 14.40
C SER A 31 -2.33 14.97 13.53
N SER A 32 -1.76 13.80 13.81
CA SER A 32 -0.65 13.16 13.08
C SER A 32 -0.58 11.66 13.38
N LEU A 33 0.17 10.90 12.56
CA LEU A 33 0.44 9.48 12.85
C LEU A 33 1.13 9.30 14.22
N SER A 34 2.12 10.14 14.54
CA SER A 34 2.83 10.05 15.82
C SER A 34 1.94 10.35 17.04
N SER A 35 0.98 11.28 16.90
CA SER A 35 -0.02 11.51 17.94
C SER A 35 -0.93 10.31 18.13
N ALA A 36 -1.31 9.62 17.05
CA ALA A 36 -2.09 8.40 17.11
C ALA A 36 -1.32 7.27 17.80
N GLN A 37 -0.06 7.04 17.41
CA GLN A 37 0.80 6.02 18.03
C GLN A 37 0.91 6.25 19.54
N LYS A 38 1.22 7.47 19.99
CA LYS A 38 1.27 7.81 21.42
C LYS A 38 -0.07 7.61 22.13
N TYR A 39 -1.18 7.98 21.49
CA TYR A 39 -2.51 7.79 22.04
C TYR A 39 -2.79 6.30 22.30
N PHE A 40 -2.54 5.44 21.31
CA PHE A 40 -2.82 4.01 21.45
C PHE A 40 -1.79 3.28 22.33
N GLU A 41 -0.53 3.73 22.37
CA GLU A 41 0.48 3.25 23.34
C GLU A 41 0.08 3.56 24.79
N SER A 42 -0.38 4.78 25.05
CA SER A 42 -0.72 5.24 26.41
C SER A 42 -2.08 4.73 26.91
N SER A 43 -3.00 4.44 25.99
CA SER A 43 -4.36 4.06 26.38
C SER A 43 -4.47 2.68 27.03
N GLN A 44 -3.43 1.82 26.96
CA GLN A 44 -3.45 0.40 27.43
C GLN A 44 -4.65 -0.43 26.91
N GLY A 45 -5.48 0.17 26.06
CA GLY A 45 -6.72 -0.37 25.57
C GLY A 45 -6.43 -1.24 24.37
N GLU A 46 -7.22 -2.29 24.23
CA GLU A 46 -7.14 -3.18 23.09
C GLU A 46 -7.30 -2.36 21.80
N LEU A 47 -6.26 -2.35 20.97
CA LEU A 47 -6.32 -1.74 19.64
C LEU A 47 -7.49 -2.41 18.91
N ASN A 48 -8.57 -1.67 18.72
CA ASN A 48 -9.82 -2.17 18.13
C ASN A 48 -10.13 -1.36 16.87
N LYS A 49 -10.33 -2.05 15.74
CA LYS A 49 -10.58 -1.42 14.44
C LYS A 49 -11.73 -0.41 14.45
N LYS A 50 -12.84 -0.71 15.15
CA LYS A 50 -13.99 0.21 15.23
C LYS A 50 -13.66 1.48 15.99
N ASN A 51 -12.90 1.35 17.08
CA ASN A 51 -12.46 2.51 17.88
C ASN A 51 -11.47 3.38 17.08
N VAL A 52 -10.51 2.76 16.39
CA VAL A 52 -9.58 3.47 15.50
C VAL A 52 -10.34 4.27 14.43
N ILE A 53 -11.32 3.64 13.77
CA ILE A 53 -12.16 4.33 12.76
C ILE A 53 -12.94 5.49 13.38
N LYS A 54 -13.54 5.28 14.55
CA LYS A 54 -14.34 6.32 15.23
C LYS A 54 -13.48 7.55 15.56
N ILE A 55 -12.30 7.34 16.16
CA ILE A 55 -11.40 8.44 16.55
C ILE A 55 -10.88 9.17 15.31
N LEU A 56 -10.54 8.45 14.23
CA LEU A 56 -10.13 9.08 12.98
C LEU A 56 -11.28 9.86 12.31
N LYS A 57 -12.52 9.38 12.43
CA LYS A 57 -13.70 10.10 11.93
C LYS A 57 -13.93 11.39 12.71
N GLU A 58 -13.89 11.34 14.03
CA GLU A 58 -13.99 12.53 14.88
C GLU A 58 -12.84 13.51 14.57
N GLY A 59 -11.63 12.97 14.35
CA GLY A 59 -10.47 13.72 13.89
C GLY A 59 -10.73 14.43 12.55
N TYR A 60 -11.32 13.72 11.60
CA TYR A 60 -11.66 14.27 10.28
C TYR A 60 -12.76 15.35 10.35
N GLU A 61 -13.79 15.14 11.17
CA GLU A 61 -14.87 16.11 11.36
C GLU A 61 -14.38 17.39 12.06
N SER A 62 -13.35 17.30 12.90
CA SER A 62 -12.71 18.46 13.53
C SER A 62 -11.67 19.15 12.64
N ASP A 63 -10.79 18.38 11.97
CA ASP A 63 -9.72 18.89 11.10
C ASP A 63 -9.40 17.84 10.02
N ALA A 64 -10.16 17.90 8.93
CA ALA A 64 -10.04 16.99 7.81
C ALA A 64 -8.62 16.92 7.23
N ASN A 65 -7.91 18.06 7.21
CA ASN A 65 -6.57 18.13 6.64
C ASN A 65 -5.59 17.29 7.46
N LYS A 66 -5.55 17.48 8.78
CA LYS A 66 -4.67 16.71 9.67
C LYS A 66 -5.01 15.23 9.71
N ALA A 67 -6.29 14.89 9.77
CA ALA A 67 -6.73 13.49 9.79
C ALA A 67 -6.31 12.74 8.52
N VAL A 68 -6.46 13.37 7.34
CA VAL A 68 -6.03 12.75 6.07
C VAL A 68 -4.52 12.65 5.98
N HIS A 69 -3.76 13.67 6.42
CA HIS A 69 -2.30 13.58 6.46
C HIS A 69 -1.83 12.46 7.40
N ALA A 70 -2.49 12.26 8.54
CA ALA A 70 -2.20 11.12 9.42
C ALA A 70 -2.44 9.78 8.72
N LEU A 71 -3.57 9.62 8.02
CA LEU A 71 -3.89 8.41 7.24
C LEU A 71 -2.84 8.12 6.17
N LEU A 72 -2.49 9.13 5.35
CA LEU A 72 -1.51 8.98 4.28
C LEU A 72 -0.10 8.75 4.82
N ALA A 73 0.24 9.34 5.98
CA ALA A 73 1.47 9.04 6.68
C ALA A 73 1.52 7.58 7.19
N GLY A 74 0.41 7.05 7.71
CA GLY A 74 0.31 5.64 8.09
C GLY A 74 0.50 4.72 6.87
N TRP A 75 -0.14 5.05 5.75
CA TRP A 75 0.05 4.31 4.50
C TRP A 75 1.51 4.30 4.04
N LYS A 76 2.15 5.48 4.05
CA LYS A 76 3.57 5.63 3.73
C LYS A 76 4.45 4.82 4.67
N TYR A 77 4.27 4.96 5.98
CA TYR A 77 5.07 4.28 7.01
C TYR A 77 5.01 2.76 6.85
N THR A 78 3.82 2.20 6.67
CA THR A 78 3.66 0.75 6.48
C THR A 78 4.32 0.25 5.20
N LEU A 79 4.17 0.98 4.10
CA LEU A 79 4.72 0.55 2.81
C LEU A 79 6.23 0.75 2.70
N MET A 80 6.74 1.90 3.14
CA MET A 80 8.15 2.27 3.01
C MET A 80 8.98 1.85 4.21
N ASP A 81 8.63 2.32 5.41
CA ASP A 81 9.51 2.22 6.59
C ASP A 81 9.47 0.80 7.17
N GLN A 82 8.28 0.21 7.26
CA GLN A 82 8.11 -1.20 7.62
C GLN A 82 8.47 -2.16 6.48
N GLN A 83 8.71 -1.64 5.27
CA GLN A 83 9.23 -2.41 4.14
C GLN A 83 8.34 -3.62 3.79
N LEU A 84 7.03 -3.46 3.94
CA LEU A 84 6.03 -4.53 3.85
C LEU A 84 6.16 -5.38 2.58
N LEU A 85 6.35 -4.74 1.42
CA LEU A 85 6.41 -5.47 0.15
C LEU A 85 7.72 -6.26 -0.04
N SER A 86 8.81 -5.84 0.62
CA SER A 86 10.13 -6.48 0.51
C SER A 86 10.39 -7.59 1.54
N LYS A 87 9.65 -7.63 2.66
CA LYS A 87 9.82 -8.64 3.73
C LYS A 87 8.61 -9.54 3.83
N GLU A 88 8.70 -10.71 4.44
CA GLU A 88 7.52 -11.53 4.70
C GLU A 88 6.43 -10.72 5.42
N VAL A 89 5.18 -10.95 5.04
CA VAL A 89 4.05 -10.19 5.61
C VAL A 89 3.91 -10.58 7.07
N ASP A 90 4.03 -9.59 7.95
CA ASP A 90 3.82 -9.78 9.37
C ASP A 90 2.40 -10.28 9.65
N SER A 91 2.26 -11.32 10.47
CA SER A 91 0.96 -11.85 10.91
C SER A 91 0.02 -10.77 11.49
N ARG A 92 0.58 -9.73 12.12
CA ARG A 92 -0.15 -8.55 12.61
C ARG A 92 -0.79 -7.75 11.47
N PHE A 93 -0.10 -7.63 10.34
CA PHE A 93 -0.64 -7.00 9.14
C PHE A 93 -1.71 -7.85 8.48
N ILE A 94 -1.54 -9.18 8.44
CA ILE A 94 -2.58 -10.11 7.95
C ILE A 94 -3.87 -9.92 8.76
N LYS A 95 -3.77 -9.83 10.09
CA LYS A 95 -4.94 -9.52 10.95
C LYS A 95 -5.58 -8.16 10.62
N ALA A 96 -4.79 -7.17 10.19
CA ALA A 96 -5.30 -5.87 9.77
C ALA A 96 -6.09 -5.95 8.44
N PHE A 97 -5.61 -6.71 7.45
CA PHE A 97 -6.24 -6.92 6.13
C PHE A 97 -7.31 -8.03 6.09
N GLY A 98 -7.35 -8.89 7.11
CA GLY A 98 -8.19 -10.10 7.17
C GLY A 98 -7.38 -11.38 6.99
N SER A 99 -7.80 -12.46 7.65
CA SER A 99 -7.14 -13.77 7.56
C SER A 99 -7.07 -14.28 6.12
N GLY A 100 -5.99 -14.99 5.76
CA GLY A 100 -5.80 -15.57 4.43
C GLY A 100 -5.31 -14.59 3.36
N ARG A 101 -4.79 -13.44 3.77
CA ARG A 101 -4.19 -12.43 2.88
C ARG A 101 -2.69 -12.61 2.77
N ASP A 102 -2.16 -12.38 1.58
CA ASP A 102 -0.72 -12.40 1.29
C ASP A 102 -0.24 -11.08 0.65
N LYS A 103 1.05 -11.03 0.25
CA LYS A 103 1.62 -9.86 -0.44
C LYS A 103 0.88 -9.49 -1.72
N GLY A 104 0.35 -10.49 -2.42
CA GLY A 104 -0.38 -10.32 -3.65
C GLY A 104 -1.71 -9.59 -3.44
N ASP A 105 -2.30 -9.66 -2.25
CA ASP A 105 -3.52 -8.92 -1.90
C ASP A 105 -3.28 -7.47 -1.49
N VAL A 106 -2.03 -7.08 -1.23
CA VAL A 106 -1.70 -5.71 -0.82
C VAL A 106 -1.83 -4.78 -2.02
N THR A 107 -2.48 -3.63 -1.85
CA THR A 107 -2.59 -2.60 -2.88
C THR A 107 -2.01 -1.27 -2.39
N PRO A 108 -1.04 -0.66 -3.11
CA PRO A 108 -0.43 -1.16 -4.33
C PRO A 108 0.54 -2.32 -4.08
N SER A 109 0.62 -3.21 -5.06
CA SER A 109 1.71 -4.18 -5.22
C SER A 109 1.84 -4.55 -6.70
N VAL A 110 3.01 -5.05 -7.10
CA VAL A 110 3.26 -5.60 -8.43
C VAL A 110 2.82 -7.07 -8.46
N SER A 111 1.54 -7.32 -8.18
CA SER A 111 0.89 -8.62 -8.30
C SER A 111 -0.25 -8.52 -9.31
N GLU A 112 -0.85 -9.63 -9.71
CA GLU A 112 -2.03 -9.61 -10.59
C GLU A 112 -3.16 -8.73 -10.01
N LYS A 113 -3.46 -8.91 -8.72
CA LYS A 113 -4.51 -8.18 -8.01
C LYS A 113 -4.12 -6.72 -7.77
N GLY A 114 -2.88 -6.47 -7.33
CA GLY A 114 -2.39 -5.11 -7.07
C GLY A 114 -2.28 -4.26 -8.34
N LEU A 115 -1.99 -4.89 -9.47
CA LEU A 115 -2.01 -4.26 -10.80
C LEU A 115 -3.41 -4.22 -11.41
N TYR A 116 -4.45 -4.70 -10.71
CA TYR A 116 -5.83 -4.76 -11.20
C TYR A 116 -5.97 -5.46 -12.57
N LEU A 117 -5.08 -6.42 -12.85
CA LEU A 117 -5.08 -7.14 -14.12
C LEU A 117 -6.35 -7.97 -14.26
N ASN A 118 -6.77 -8.67 -13.19
CA ASN A 118 -7.97 -9.51 -13.17
C ASN A 118 -9.28 -8.76 -13.40
N GLU A 119 -9.37 -7.52 -12.91
CA GLU A 119 -10.51 -6.65 -13.16
C GLU A 119 -10.55 -6.10 -14.58
N THR A 120 -9.38 -5.93 -15.22
CA THR A 120 -9.31 -5.37 -16.59
C THR A 120 -9.42 -6.44 -17.67
N TYR A 121 -8.83 -7.62 -17.45
CA TYR A 121 -8.66 -8.68 -18.44
C TYR A 121 -9.17 -10.01 -17.90
N THR A 122 -10.46 -10.09 -17.61
CA THR A 122 -11.06 -11.30 -17.04
C THR A 122 -10.78 -12.51 -17.96
N GLY A 123 -10.14 -13.55 -17.42
CA GLY A 123 -9.73 -14.75 -18.17
C GLY A 123 -8.31 -14.73 -18.76
N PHE A 124 -7.73 -13.55 -19.03
CA PHE A 124 -6.36 -13.37 -19.58
C PHE A 124 -5.37 -12.72 -18.59
N SER A 125 -5.86 -12.14 -17.50
CA SER A 125 -5.08 -11.39 -16.52
C SER A 125 -4.02 -12.20 -15.77
N ILE A 126 -4.39 -13.43 -15.40
CA ILE A 126 -3.52 -14.39 -14.72
C ILE A 126 -2.28 -14.62 -15.58
N GLN A 127 -2.48 -14.60 -16.90
CA GLN A 127 -1.44 -14.88 -17.86
C GLN A 127 -0.44 -13.72 -17.96
N ILE A 128 -0.94 -12.49 -18.05
CA ILE A 128 -0.11 -11.28 -18.15
C ILE A 128 0.75 -11.05 -16.89
N ALA A 129 0.20 -11.27 -15.70
CA ALA A 129 0.95 -11.11 -14.45
C ALA A 129 2.07 -12.16 -14.33
N LYS A 130 1.82 -13.39 -14.76
CA LYS A 130 2.80 -14.48 -14.79
C LYS A 130 3.92 -14.24 -15.79
N VAL A 131 3.65 -13.54 -16.90
CA VAL A 131 4.69 -13.16 -17.87
C VAL A 131 5.75 -12.24 -17.25
N LEU A 132 5.39 -11.40 -16.27
CA LEU A 132 6.39 -10.54 -15.61
C LEU A 132 7.27 -11.31 -14.61
N GLY A 133 6.81 -12.45 -14.08
CA GLY A 133 7.60 -13.30 -13.17
C GLY A 133 8.22 -12.54 -12.00
N VAL A 134 7.38 -11.96 -11.12
CA VAL A 134 7.81 -11.11 -10.00
C VAL A 134 8.69 -11.90 -9.02
N GLN A 135 9.99 -11.58 -8.97
CA GLN A 135 10.93 -12.19 -8.03
C GLN A 135 11.03 -11.39 -6.74
N SER A 136 11.05 -10.06 -6.87
CA SER A 136 11.03 -9.16 -5.71
C SER A 136 10.44 -7.82 -6.09
N GLN A 137 9.94 -7.11 -5.08
CA GLN A 137 9.43 -5.76 -5.23
C GLN A 137 9.73 -4.93 -3.97
N THR A 138 9.93 -3.63 -4.13
CA THR A 138 10.26 -2.72 -3.03
C THR A 138 9.72 -1.34 -3.35
N VAL A 139 9.09 -0.70 -2.37
CA VAL A 139 8.63 0.69 -2.50
C VAL A 139 9.84 1.60 -2.47
N LYS A 140 10.07 2.35 -3.55
CA LYS A 140 11.19 3.30 -3.67
C LYS A 140 10.80 4.71 -3.27
N GLN A 141 9.56 5.10 -3.57
CA GLN A 141 9.07 6.44 -3.29
C GLN A 141 7.59 6.39 -2.90
N PHE A 142 7.20 7.24 -1.95
CA PHE A 142 5.82 7.54 -1.60
C PHE A 142 5.73 9.04 -1.35
N ASN A 143 5.06 9.72 -2.26
CA ASN A 143 4.82 11.15 -2.23
C ASN A 143 3.31 11.40 -2.17
N TYR A 144 2.86 12.33 -1.34
CA TYR A 144 1.47 12.73 -1.34
C TYR A 144 1.32 14.23 -1.11
N LYS A 145 0.23 14.78 -1.66
CA LYS A 145 -0.25 16.14 -1.44
C LYS A 145 -1.75 16.09 -1.26
N TRP A 146 -2.26 16.82 -0.27
CA TRP A 146 -3.69 16.91 0.00
C TRP A 146 -4.06 18.37 0.28
N SER A 147 -4.90 18.92 -0.60
CA SER A 147 -5.50 20.24 -0.43
C SER A 147 -6.99 20.11 -0.07
N SER A 148 -7.70 19.22 -0.77
CA SER A 148 -9.12 18.94 -0.54
C SER A 148 -9.51 17.57 -1.08
N ASN A 149 -10.75 17.14 -0.84
CA ASN A 149 -11.27 15.89 -1.41
C ASN A 149 -11.48 15.94 -2.95
N SER A 150 -11.28 17.10 -3.57
CA SER A 150 -11.25 17.29 -5.03
C SER A 150 -9.89 17.74 -5.56
N ASP A 151 -8.88 17.89 -4.70
CA ASP A 151 -7.52 18.28 -5.07
C ASP A 151 -6.53 17.55 -4.17
N PHE A 152 -6.09 16.40 -4.65
CA PHE A 152 -5.04 15.61 -4.01
C PHE A 152 -4.25 14.82 -5.04
N LYS A 153 -3.08 14.33 -4.63
CA LYS A 153 -2.32 13.35 -5.40
C LYS A 153 -1.54 12.48 -4.44
N VAL A 154 -1.64 11.15 -4.62
CA VAL A 154 -0.74 10.19 -3.98
C VAL A 154 0.01 9.48 -5.09
N GLN A 155 1.34 9.39 -4.99
CA GLN A 155 2.17 8.70 -5.96
C GLN A 155 3.10 7.74 -5.23
N ILE A 156 3.02 6.47 -5.61
CA ILE A 156 3.78 5.37 -5.03
C ILE A 156 4.56 4.70 -6.15
N GLN A 157 5.88 4.74 -6.06
CA GLN A 157 6.77 4.07 -7.02
C GLN A 157 7.28 2.78 -6.40
N ILE A 158 7.00 1.66 -7.07
CA ILE A 158 7.49 0.33 -6.71
C ILE A 158 8.53 -0.09 -7.74
N SER A 159 9.74 -0.42 -7.27
CA SER A 159 10.74 -1.12 -8.08
C SER A 159 10.50 -2.61 -7.96
N MET A 160 10.64 -3.30 -9.07
CA MET A 160 10.43 -4.74 -9.21
C MET A 160 11.64 -5.34 -9.92
N LYS A 161 12.07 -6.51 -9.43
CA LYS A 161 12.91 -7.43 -10.22
C LYS A 161 12.03 -8.55 -10.71
N GLY A 162 12.06 -8.77 -12.02
CA GLY A 162 11.28 -9.80 -12.68
C GLY A 162 12.14 -10.70 -13.55
N LYS A 163 11.59 -11.86 -13.87
CA LYS A 163 12.13 -12.74 -14.90
C LYS A 163 10.99 -13.17 -15.81
N VAL A 164 11.03 -12.70 -17.06
CA VAL A 164 10.07 -13.12 -18.07
C VAL A 164 10.23 -14.62 -18.33
N GLY A 165 9.14 -15.38 -18.36
CA GLY A 165 9.23 -16.83 -18.58
C GLY A 165 9.84 -17.58 -17.39
N SER A 166 9.61 -17.10 -16.16
CA SER A 166 10.17 -17.67 -14.93
C SER A 166 9.81 -19.13 -14.68
N ASP A 167 8.70 -19.58 -15.22
CA ASP A 167 8.16 -20.93 -15.09
C ASP A 167 7.54 -21.41 -16.41
N SER A 168 7.17 -22.69 -16.46
CA SER A 168 6.61 -23.34 -17.66
C SER A 168 5.31 -22.70 -18.14
N GLU A 169 4.48 -22.20 -17.23
CA GLU A 169 3.24 -21.53 -17.57
C GLU A 169 3.52 -20.16 -18.19
N SER A 170 4.37 -19.34 -17.56
CA SER A 170 4.84 -18.06 -18.08
C SER A 170 5.47 -18.21 -19.48
N GLN A 171 6.28 -19.25 -19.69
CA GLN A 171 6.85 -19.57 -21.00
C GLN A 171 5.77 -19.86 -22.04
N GLN A 172 4.80 -20.73 -21.74
CA GLN A 172 3.68 -21.02 -22.65
C GLN A 172 2.88 -19.77 -23.03
N LEU A 173 2.70 -18.86 -22.08
CA LEU A 173 1.99 -17.61 -22.30
C LEU A 173 2.75 -16.64 -23.21
N ILE A 174 4.07 -16.55 -23.03
CA ILE A 174 4.93 -15.81 -23.97
C ILE A 174 4.81 -16.40 -25.37
N LYS A 175 4.84 -17.73 -25.52
CA LYS A 175 4.64 -18.37 -26.84
C LYS A 175 3.30 -17.99 -27.43
N SER A 176 2.23 -18.03 -26.64
CA SER A 176 0.88 -17.66 -27.08
C SER A 176 0.84 -16.20 -27.57
N PHE A 177 1.40 -15.26 -26.81
CA PHE A 177 1.45 -13.85 -27.21
C PHE A 177 2.25 -13.63 -28.50
N LEU A 178 3.38 -14.32 -28.64
CA LEU A 178 4.27 -14.18 -29.79
C LEU A 178 3.79 -14.95 -31.04
N SER A 179 2.97 -15.99 -30.88
CA SER A 179 2.47 -16.83 -31.98
C SER A 179 1.48 -16.13 -32.93
N SER A 180 1.00 -14.93 -32.55
CA SER A 180 0.05 -14.13 -33.33
C SER A 180 0.67 -13.49 -34.60
N ASP A 181 1.99 -13.52 -34.76
CA ASP A 181 2.72 -12.92 -35.90
C ASP A 181 2.70 -13.73 -37.21
N ASN A 182 2.03 -14.89 -37.25
CA ASN A 182 2.09 -15.81 -38.40
C ASN A 182 1.46 -15.27 -39.71
N ASN A 183 0.82 -14.09 -39.71
CA ASN A 183 0.20 -13.48 -40.89
C ASN A 183 0.99 -12.27 -41.47
N GLY A 184 2.28 -12.12 -41.16
CA GLY A 184 3.15 -11.11 -41.79
C GLY A 184 2.99 -9.68 -41.26
N SER A 185 2.14 -9.48 -40.25
CA SER A 185 2.11 -8.26 -39.45
C SER A 185 3.23 -8.33 -38.41
N ASN A 186 4.11 -7.32 -38.34
CA ASN A 186 5.16 -7.23 -37.33
C ASN A 186 4.59 -6.80 -35.95
N GLN A 187 3.55 -7.47 -35.45
CA GLN A 187 2.79 -7.07 -34.25
C GLN A 187 3.62 -7.20 -32.98
N ASN A 188 4.66 -8.03 -32.98
CA ASN A 188 5.57 -8.15 -31.84
C ASN A 188 6.87 -7.35 -32.03
N GLY A 189 6.99 -6.52 -33.07
CA GLY A 189 8.18 -5.69 -33.31
C GLY A 189 9.47 -6.52 -33.50
N GLY A 190 9.36 -7.75 -34.00
CA GLY A 190 10.48 -8.67 -34.21
C GLY A 190 11.00 -9.34 -32.94
N VAL A 191 10.27 -9.27 -31.83
CA VAL A 191 10.60 -9.98 -30.58
C VAL A 191 10.30 -11.47 -30.73
N LYS A 192 11.22 -12.32 -30.27
CA LYS A 192 11.14 -13.79 -30.36
C LYS A 192 11.15 -14.42 -28.98
N GLU A 193 10.66 -15.65 -28.85
CA GLU A 193 10.71 -16.40 -27.57
C GLU A 193 12.13 -16.46 -26.99
N THR A 194 13.14 -16.64 -27.86
CA THR A 194 14.54 -16.73 -27.47
C THR A 194 15.09 -15.45 -26.84
N ASP A 195 14.43 -14.30 -27.03
CA ASP A 195 14.81 -13.04 -26.39
C ASP A 195 14.58 -13.09 -24.86
N PHE A 196 13.80 -14.06 -24.36
CA PHE A 196 13.47 -14.25 -22.95
C PHE A 196 14.05 -15.56 -22.37
N ASN A 197 15.22 -15.98 -22.83
CA ASN A 197 15.89 -17.18 -22.33
C ASN A 197 17.05 -16.86 -21.37
N GLY A 198 17.25 -17.73 -20.37
CA GLY A 198 18.40 -17.62 -19.46
C GLY A 198 18.42 -16.29 -18.71
N ASP A 199 19.55 -15.58 -18.80
CA ASP A 199 19.74 -14.30 -18.12
C ASP A 199 19.14 -13.10 -18.87
N SER A 200 18.91 -13.23 -20.19
CA SER A 200 18.31 -12.16 -20.98
C SER A 200 16.86 -11.90 -20.61
N ALA A 201 16.20 -12.82 -19.91
CA ALA A 201 14.82 -12.71 -19.46
C ALA A 201 14.65 -11.88 -18.18
N ASN A 202 15.74 -11.60 -17.45
CA ASN A 202 15.68 -10.82 -16.23
C ASN A 202 15.48 -9.34 -16.57
N PHE A 203 14.69 -8.64 -15.75
CA PHE A 203 14.49 -7.20 -15.89
C PHE A 203 14.30 -6.50 -14.57
N ASP A 204 14.68 -5.23 -14.55
CA ASP A 204 14.25 -4.27 -13.55
C ASP A 204 13.08 -3.45 -14.12
N GLY A 205 12.03 -3.31 -13.32
CA GLY A 205 10.83 -2.53 -13.63
C GLY A 205 10.52 -1.49 -12.56
N PHE A 206 9.92 -0.38 -12.97
CA PHE A 206 9.32 0.59 -12.07
C PHE A 206 7.83 0.74 -12.39
N PHE A 207 7.00 0.54 -11.38
CA PHE A 207 5.56 0.68 -11.41
C PHE A 207 5.17 1.90 -10.59
N THR A 208 4.59 2.90 -11.25
CA THR A 208 4.17 4.15 -10.62
C THR A 208 2.65 4.14 -10.50
N PHE A 209 2.16 4.01 -9.27
CA PHE A 209 0.75 4.11 -8.93
C PHE A 209 0.44 5.55 -8.56
N THR A 210 -0.42 6.20 -9.34
CA THR A 210 -0.83 7.59 -9.14
C THR A 210 -2.31 7.65 -8.83
N TYR A 211 -2.66 8.04 -7.60
CA TYR A 211 -4.02 8.21 -7.12
C TYR A 211 -4.40 9.68 -7.18
N THR A 212 -5.56 9.98 -7.75
CA THR A 212 -6.09 11.34 -7.95
C THR A 212 -7.58 11.39 -7.59
N PRO A 213 -8.18 12.57 -7.38
CA PRO A 213 -9.59 12.71 -7.12
C PRO A 213 -10.45 11.91 -8.11
N PRO A 214 -11.49 11.21 -7.64
CA PRO A 214 -12.31 10.40 -8.52
C PRO A 214 -13.04 11.28 -9.54
N THR A 215 -12.89 11.00 -10.84
CA THR A 215 -13.54 11.80 -11.91
C THR A 215 -15.06 11.57 -11.93
N GLN A 216 -15.48 10.36 -11.55
CA GLN A 216 -16.88 9.95 -11.39
C GLN A 216 -16.99 9.29 -10.00
N SER A 217 -18.03 9.59 -9.20
CA SER A 217 -18.39 9.00 -7.88
C SER A 217 -18.15 9.85 -6.60
N ARG A 218 -18.33 9.21 -5.43
CA ARG A 218 -18.30 9.79 -4.08
C ARG A 218 -16.90 10.31 -3.75
N LYS A 219 -16.83 11.54 -3.21
CA LYS A 219 -15.60 12.12 -2.68
C LYS A 219 -15.28 11.55 -1.30
N PHE A 220 -14.01 11.61 -0.90
CA PHE A 220 -13.62 11.29 0.48
C PHE A 220 -14.31 12.24 1.46
N GLY A 221 -14.84 11.69 2.55
CA GLY A 221 -15.63 12.42 3.54
C GLY A 221 -15.81 11.64 4.83
N ALA A 222 -16.59 12.18 5.78
CA ALA A 222 -16.86 11.50 7.05
C ALA A 222 -17.50 10.10 6.87
N THR A 223 -18.26 9.90 5.79
CA THR A 223 -18.85 8.60 5.43
C THR A 223 -17.84 7.59 4.89
N SER A 224 -16.62 8.01 4.55
CA SER A 224 -15.53 7.11 4.19
C SER A 224 -15.04 6.27 5.37
N PHE A 225 -15.26 6.76 6.59
CA PHE A 225 -14.93 6.08 7.84
C PHE A 225 -16.09 5.19 8.26
N ASP A 226 -16.06 3.92 7.84
CA ASP A 226 -17.16 2.97 8.04
C ASP A 226 -16.85 1.97 9.17
N PRO A 227 -17.39 2.19 10.38
CA PRO A 227 -17.18 1.29 11.51
C PRO A 227 -17.97 -0.02 11.40
N LEU A 228 -18.99 -0.10 10.54
CA LEU A 228 -19.78 -1.31 10.36
C LEU A 228 -19.01 -2.33 9.55
N THR A 229 -18.45 -1.92 8.42
CA THR A 229 -17.62 -2.80 7.58
C THR A 229 -16.15 -2.82 7.99
N THR A 230 -15.77 -2.02 8.99
CA THR A 230 -14.40 -1.84 9.46
C THR A 230 -13.44 -1.44 8.34
N LYS A 231 -13.81 -0.40 7.58
CA LYS A 231 -13.02 0.13 6.46
C LYS A 231 -12.87 1.64 6.51
N ILE A 232 -11.76 2.13 5.95
CA ILE A 232 -11.58 3.54 5.62
C ILE A 232 -11.49 3.65 4.10
N ASN A 233 -12.64 3.89 3.48
CA ASN A 233 -12.83 3.88 2.03
C ASN A 233 -12.30 5.17 1.40
N PHE A 234 -11.11 5.11 0.81
CA PHE A 234 -10.49 6.20 0.08
C PHE A 234 -10.81 6.13 -1.41
N PRO A 235 -11.74 6.95 -1.93
CA PRO A 235 -12.10 6.94 -3.33
C PRO A 235 -11.06 7.71 -4.14
N ALA A 236 -10.57 7.12 -5.22
CA ALA A 236 -9.61 7.73 -6.12
C ALA A 236 -9.69 7.13 -7.53
N ASP A 237 -9.35 7.94 -8.51
CA ASP A 237 -8.89 7.45 -9.79
C ASP A 237 -7.43 7.00 -9.66
N LEU A 238 -7.12 5.83 -10.21
CA LEU A 238 -5.78 5.24 -10.18
C LEU A 238 -5.22 5.17 -11.60
N GLN A 239 -4.05 5.74 -11.81
CA GLN A 239 -3.22 5.47 -12.97
C GLN A 239 -2.03 4.60 -12.58
N ILE A 240 -1.73 3.57 -13.37
CA ILE A 240 -0.55 2.72 -13.20
C ILE A 240 0.29 2.86 -14.44
N ASP A 241 1.51 3.37 -14.29
CA ASP A 241 2.50 3.48 -15.36
C ASP A 241 3.68 2.54 -15.09
N VAL A 242 4.13 1.83 -16.12
CA VAL A 242 5.20 0.84 -16.04
C VAL A 242 6.34 1.26 -16.95
N SER A 243 7.55 1.18 -16.42
CA SER A 243 8.79 1.34 -17.18
C SER A 243 9.75 0.21 -16.84
N THR A 244 10.59 -0.19 -17.79
CA THR A 244 11.61 -1.21 -17.57
C THR A 244 12.85 -0.88 -18.40
N THR A 245 14.01 -1.37 -17.95
CA THR A 245 15.27 -1.30 -18.71
C THR A 245 15.35 -2.36 -19.82
N HIS A 246 14.46 -3.35 -19.83
CA HIS A 246 14.50 -4.47 -20.78
C HIS A 246 13.98 -4.05 -22.16
N GLN A 247 14.88 -3.90 -23.13
CA GLN A 247 14.59 -3.39 -24.48
C GLN A 247 13.50 -4.19 -25.22
N LYS A 248 13.57 -5.54 -25.19
CA LYS A 248 12.58 -6.39 -25.87
C LYS A 248 11.21 -6.35 -25.21
N LEU A 249 11.15 -6.33 -23.88
CA LEU A 249 9.89 -6.13 -23.15
C LEU A 249 9.28 -4.75 -23.43
N ASN A 250 10.10 -3.70 -23.52
CA ASN A 250 9.64 -2.37 -23.97
C ASN A 250 9.10 -2.42 -25.41
N THR A 251 9.80 -3.11 -26.32
CA THR A 251 9.35 -3.30 -27.70
C THR A 251 7.98 -3.99 -27.74
N LEU A 252 7.78 -5.06 -26.95
CA LEU A 252 6.47 -5.71 -26.84
C LEU A 252 5.40 -4.81 -26.25
N MET A 253 5.71 -4.06 -25.19
CA MET A 253 4.81 -3.08 -24.58
C MET A 253 4.49 -1.89 -25.49
N GLU A 254 5.12 -1.78 -26.66
CA GLU A 254 4.85 -0.73 -27.65
C GLU A 254 4.15 -1.29 -28.89
N ALA A 255 4.56 -2.47 -29.35
CA ALA A 255 4.07 -3.08 -30.58
C ALA A 255 2.84 -3.98 -30.39
N ASN A 256 2.83 -4.79 -29.32
CA ASN A 256 1.79 -5.80 -29.12
C ASN A 256 0.62 -5.20 -28.33
N GLU A 257 -0.58 -5.16 -28.94
CA GLU A 257 -1.75 -4.51 -28.33
C GLU A 257 -2.20 -5.15 -27.00
N GLN A 258 -1.93 -6.43 -26.76
CA GLN A 258 -2.24 -7.08 -25.48
C GLN A 258 -1.21 -6.71 -24.41
N VAL A 259 0.09 -6.71 -24.74
CA VAL A 259 1.18 -6.42 -23.80
C VAL A 259 1.31 -4.91 -23.52
N LYS A 260 1.00 -4.06 -24.51
CA LYS A 260 1.01 -2.60 -24.40
C LYS A 260 0.12 -2.07 -23.29
N GLN A 261 -0.96 -2.78 -22.99
CA GLN A 261 -1.83 -2.43 -21.87
C GLN A 261 -1.17 -2.61 -20.50
N ILE A 262 -0.05 -3.32 -20.38
CA ILE A 262 0.73 -3.35 -19.14
C ILE A 262 1.35 -1.97 -18.87
N LYS A 263 1.77 -1.27 -19.93
CA LYS A 263 2.60 -0.05 -19.89
C LYS A 263 1.91 1.12 -19.18
N SER A 264 0.63 1.35 -19.46
CA SER A 264 -0.14 2.42 -18.81
C SER A 264 -1.61 2.08 -18.76
N ARG A 265 -2.23 2.24 -17.59
CA ARG A 265 -3.66 1.97 -17.35
C ARG A 265 -4.26 3.02 -16.44
N LYS A 266 -5.54 3.31 -16.63
CA LYS A 266 -6.32 4.19 -15.76
C LYS A 266 -7.60 3.48 -15.31
N PHE A 267 -7.87 3.58 -14.01
CA PHE A 267 -9.05 3.06 -13.34
C PHE A 267 -9.78 4.24 -12.69
N THR A 268 -11.05 4.43 -13.03
CA THR A 268 -11.84 5.55 -12.51
C THR A 268 -12.74 5.09 -11.36
N GLY A 269 -12.92 5.94 -10.36
CA GLY A 269 -13.89 5.73 -9.27
C GLY A 269 -13.62 4.50 -8.40
N LYS A 270 -12.35 4.10 -8.24
CA LYS A 270 -11.97 2.99 -7.35
C LYS A 270 -11.99 3.44 -5.89
N THR A 271 -12.07 2.48 -4.98
CA THR A 271 -12.02 2.72 -3.54
C THR A 271 -10.95 1.84 -2.91
N PHE A 272 -10.07 2.46 -2.12
CA PHE A 272 -8.93 1.82 -1.46
C PHE A 272 -9.15 1.85 0.04
N ASP A 273 -9.07 0.70 0.69
CA ASP A 273 -9.20 0.62 2.15
C ASP A 273 -7.86 1.00 2.81
N LEU A 274 -7.83 2.16 3.48
CA LEU A 274 -6.64 2.66 4.15
C LEU A 274 -6.53 2.17 5.60
N LEU A 275 -7.59 1.60 6.17
CA LEU A 275 -7.57 1.18 7.57
C LEU A 275 -6.43 0.21 7.87
N PRO A 276 -6.20 -0.86 7.09
CA PRO A 276 -5.23 -1.85 7.48
C PRO A 276 -3.80 -1.32 7.55
N PHE A 277 -3.44 -0.37 6.66
CA PHE A 277 -2.14 0.30 6.71
C PHE A 277 -2.01 1.14 7.97
N PHE A 278 -2.98 2.04 8.20
CA PHE A 278 -2.94 2.89 9.37
C PHE A 278 -2.96 2.08 10.67
N TYR A 279 -3.80 1.05 10.73
CA TYR A 279 -3.92 0.15 11.88
C TYR A 279 -2.63 -0.60 12.16
N TYR A 280 -1.96 -1.12 11.13
CA TYR A 280 -0.66 -1.77 11.30
C TYR A 280 0.43 -0.78 11.74
N ALA A 281 0.36 0.48 11.33
CA ALA A 281 1.27 1.51 11.82
C ALA A 281 1.14 1.82 13.33
N LEU A 282 0.05 1.34 13.97
CA LEU A 282 -0.20 1.47 15.40
C LEU A 282 0.18 0.21 16.21
N LEU A 283 0.54 -0.89 15.56
CA LEU A 283 0.90 -2.18 16.16
C LEU A 283 2.40 -2.36 16.37
#